data_AF-A0A925H4E5-F1
#
_entry.id   AF-A0A925H4E5-F1
#
_cell.length_a   1.000
_cell.length_b   1.000
_cell.length_c   1.000
_cell.angle_alpha   90.00
_cell.angle_beta   90.00
_cell.angle_gamma   90.00
#
_symmetry.space_group_name_H-M   'P 1'
#
loop_
_entity.id
_entity.type
_entity.pdbx_description
1 polymer ?
#
loop_
_entity_poly.entity_id
_entity_poly.type
_entity_poly.pdbx_seq_one_letter_code
_entity_poly.pdbx_strand_id
1 'polypeptide(L)'
;LDAVFESVGTYMIHTNNGFLAASRQGGLPRPFTRPLYATRGTRQGYNARFVPYFDSSDHMVFIEGAVGIPAVALINWDDPYIHSSDDDLHLIDQTQLRRNNFLIGSIAYFLANADDTDVPLLVAETYSQGAKRLSNDLQVAMQLLVASRGEPDRGWKRASIIVEQGMLRESRALDSIRVFAEGNASARMIDDMKNMIATGGAKGELAKFYSQLNGSSPPQTLTMTDSERAASLKVPSNVATLEAYFANRNNVPASANGKLHGLMASEVYNFVDGRRSYFDIYKAVYAEALAGGNWYYGTVTLEDVVGLLNAAVEAKALTLK
;
A
#
# COMPACT_ATOMS: atom_id res chain seq x y z
N LEU A 1 -9.41 -5.30 0.39
CA LEU A 1 -9.16 -5.98 -0.90
C LEU A 1 -7.78 -6.62 -0.88
N ASP A 2 -6.74 -5.82 -0.67
CA ASP A 2 -5.35 -6.21 -0.39
C ASP A 2 -5.21 -7.39 0.59
N ALA A 3 -5.84 -7.37 1.76
CA ALA A 3 -5.66 -8.40 2.78
C ALA A 3 -6.18 -9.78 2.30
N VAL A 4 -7.33 -9.80 1.62
CA VAL A 4 -7.90 -11.03 1.03
C VAL A 4 -7.03 -11.51 -0.14
N PHE A 5 -6.51 -10.59 -0.95
CA PHE A 5 -5.59 -10.90 -2.04
C PHE A 5 -4.27 -11.49 -1.52
N GLU A 6 -3.69 -10.91 -0.46
CA GLU A 6 -2.51 -11.42 0.22
C GLU A 6 -2.76 -12.80 0.84
N SER A 7 -3.91 -13.02 1.46
CA SER A 7 -4.28 -14.31 2.07
C SER A 7 -4.36 -15.43 1.04
N VAL A 8 -5.21 -15.26 0.01
CA VAL A 8 -5.41 -16.27 -1.04
C VAL A 8 -4.13 -16.45 -1.86
N GLY A 9 -3.42 -15.37 -2.17
CA GLY A 9 -2.15 -15.45 -2.91
C GLY A 9 -1.04 -16.14 -2.11
N THR A 10 -0.93 -15.88 -0.81
CA THR A 10 0.01 -16.59 0.09
C THR A 10 -0.29 -18.08 0.13
N TYR A 11 -1.58 -18.45 0.25
CA TYR A 11 -2.01 -19.84 0.13
C TYR A 11 -1.56 -20.46 -1.21
N MET A 12 -1.80 -19.77 -2.33
CA MET A 12 -1.44 -20.26 -3.66
C MET A 12 0.07 -20.45 -3.83
N ILE A 13 0.87 -19.49 -3.35
CA ILE A 13 2.34 -19.54 -3.38
C ILE A 13 2.84 -20.72 -2.54
N HIS A 14 2.40 -20.84 -1.28
CA HIS A 14 2.91 -21.87 -0.37
C HIS A 14 2.49 -23.29 -0.74
N THR A 15 1.28 -23.46 -1.27
CA THR A 15 0.78 -24.80 -1.64
C THR A 15 1.35 -25.33 -2.95
N ASN A 16 1.85 -24.44 -3.81
CA ASN A 16 2.41 -24.74 -5.12
C ASN A 16 3.93 -24.55 -5.19
N ASN A 17 4.59 -24.28 -4.07
CA ASN A 17 6.05 -24.27 -3.95
C ASN A 17 6.50 -25.37 -2.99
N GLY A 18 7.74 -25.83 -3.14
CA GLY A 18 8.29 -26.90 -2.31
C GLY A 18 8.57 -26.40 -0.89
N PHE A 19 8.10 -27.13 0.12
CA PHE A 19 8.48 -26.91 1.52
C PHE A 19 9.08 -28.19 2.08
N LEU A 20 10.17 -28.07 2.86
CA LEU A 20 10.94 -29.23 3.37
C LEU A 20 10.08 -30.24 4.15
N ALA A 21 9.02 -29.79 4.82
CA ALA A 21 8.09 -30.66 5.54
C ALA A 21 7.19 -31.48 4.60
N ALA A 22 6.80 -30.92 3.45
CA ALA A 22 5.89 -31.57 2.50
C ALA A 22 6.56 -32.73 1.74
N SER A 23 7.86 -32.59 1.42
CA SER A 23 8.63 -33.60 0.70
C SER A 23 9.15 -34.74 1.60
N ARG A 24 9.01 -34.63 2.93
CA ARG A 24 9.52 -35.61 3.90
C ARG A 24 8.44 -36.54 4.48
N GLN A 25 7.16 -36.26 4.29
CA GLN A 25 6.07 -36.99 4.99
C GLN A 25 5.22 -37.95 4.15
N GLY A 26 5.53 -38.19 2.88
CA GLY A 26 4.86 -39.27 2.16
C GLY A 26 5.50 -39.48 0.81
N GLY A 27 5.79 -40.73 0.46
CA GLY A 27 6.43 -41.18 -0.78
C GLY A 27 5.66 -40.90 -2.07
N LEU A 28 4.94 -39.77 -2.15
CA LEU A 28 4.42 -39.23 -3.40
C LEU A 28 5.59 -38.55 -4.14
N PRO A 29 5.70 -38.73 -5.47
CA PRO A 29 6.76 -38.13 -6.29
C PRO A 29 6.57 -36.61 -6.51
N ARG A 30 5.83 -35.92 -5.63
CA ARG A 30 5.43 -34.52 -5.83
C ARG A 30 6.05 -33.61 -4.77
N PRO A 31 6.76 -32.54 -5.18
CA PRO A 31 7.43 -31.64 -4.24
C PRO A 31 6.50 -30.66 -3.50
N PHE A 32 5.20 -30.62 -3.80
CA PHE A 32 4.25 -29.59 -3.32
C PHE A 32 3.13 -30.17 -2.45
N THR A 33 2.67 -29.40 -1.45
CA THR A 33 1.67 -29.84 -0.44
C THR A 33 0.25 -29.99 -1.00
N ARG A 34 -0.21 -29.03 -1.84
CA ARG A 34 -1.57 -29.03 -2.45
C ARG A 34 -1.50 -28.46 -3.88
N PRO A 35 -0.95 -29.22 -4.84
CA PRO A 35 -0.68 -28.67 -6.17
C PRO A 35 -1.95 -28.42 -6.97
N LEU A 36 -2.03 -27.23 -7.58
CA LEU A 36 -3.00 -26.90 -8.62
C LEU A 36 -2.28 -26.89 -9.98
N TYR A 37 -2.66 -27.81 -10.87
CA TYR A 37 -2.06 -27.95 -12.18
C TYR A 37 -3.11 -27.98 -13.30
N ALA A 38 -2.72 -27.51 -14.48
CA ALA A 38 -3.44 -27.85 -15.71
C ALA A 38 -2.96 -29.20 -16.28
N THR A 39 -3.76 -29.79 -17.17
CA THR A 39 -3.40 -31.06 -17.82
C THR A 39 -2.15 -30.91 -18.68
N ARG A 40 -2.08 -29.83 -19.48
CA ARG A 40 -0.98 -29.54 -20.42
C ARG A 40 -0.05 -28.41 -19.95
N GLY A 41 -0.25 -27.88 -18.75
CA GLY A 41 0.61 -26.84 -18.18
C GLY A 41 1.85 -27.41 -17.52
N THR A 42 2.76 -26.52 -17.13
CA THR A 42 4.00 -26.91 -16.46
C THR A 42 3.72 -27.53 -15.08
N ARG A 43 4.74 -28.21 -14.54
CA ARG A 43 4.76 -28.69 -13.14
C ARG A 43 5.69 -27.86 -12.27
N GLN A 44 6.07 -26.67 -12.74
CA GLN A 44 6.93 -25.76 -12.01
C GLN A 44 6.19 -25.15 -10.81
N GLY A 45 6.98 -24.63 -9.87
CA GLY A 45 6.46 -23.90 -8.72
C GLY A 45 5.69 -22.65 -9.14
N TYR A 46 4.92 -22.07 -8.22
CA TYR A 46 4.31 -20.77 -8.45
C TYR A 46 5.23 -19.67 -7.91
N ASN A 47 6.19 -19.25 -8.73
CA ASN A 47 7.18 -18.23 -8.38
C ASN A 47 6.58 -16.82 -8.45
N ALA A 48 5.70 -16.52 -7.51
CA ALA A 48 5.09 -15.21 -7.35
C ALA A 48 5.50 -14.58 -6.01
N ARG A 49 5.47 -13.25 -5.96
CA ARG A 49 5.72 -12.46 -4.75
C ARG A 49 4.80 -11.24 -4.75
N PHE A 50 4.37 -10.83 -3.57
CA PHE A 50 3.79 -9.50 -3.41
C PHE A 50 4.92 -8.47 -3.48
N VAL A 51 4.68 -7.40 -4.23
CA VAL A 51 5.63 -6.31 -4.44
C VAL A 51 4.97 -4.98 -4.05
N PRO A 52 5.75 -3.93 -3.78
CA PRO A 52 5.21 -2.59 -3.66
C PRO A 52 4.39 -2.21 -4.90
N TYR A 53 3.45 -1.27 -4.72
CA TYR A 53 2.62 -0.75 -5.80
C TYR A 53 3.45 -0.30 -7.01
N PHE A 54 2.96 -0.63 -8.21
CA PHE A 54 3.47 -0.09 -9.46
C PHE A 54 2.33 0.20 -10.43
N ASP A 55 2.61 1.08 -11.38
CA ASP A 55 1.68 1.53 -12.40
C ASP A 55 1.91 0.75 -13.72
N SER A 56 1.56 1.32 -14.87
CA SER A 56 1.74 0.73 -16.21
C SER A 56 0.67 -0.29 -16.64
N SER A 57 -0.53 -0.23 -16.08
CA SER A 57 -1.70 -0.98 -16.59
C SER A 57 -3.02 -0.27 -16.32
N ASP A 58 -4.13 -0.86 -16.78
CA ASP A 58 -5.46 -0.24 -16.81
C ASP A 58 -6.02 0.11 -15.42
N HIS A 59 -5.48 -0.47 -14.34
CA HIS A 59 -5.90 -0.13 -12.97
C HIS A 59 -5.65 1.33 -12.60
N MET A 60 -4.74 2.02 -13.30
CA MET A 60 -4.36 3.40 -13.01
C MET A 60 -5.55 4.38 -13.02
N VAL A 61 -6.50 4.21 -13.94
CA VAL A 61 -7.66 5.12 -14.03
C VAL A 61 -8.67 4.91 -12.89
N PHE A 62 -8.68 3.71 -12.30
CA PHE A 62 -9.59 3.35 -11.21
C PHE A 62 -9.06 3.80 -9.86
N ILE A 63 -7.75 3.68 -9.64
CA ILE A 63 -7.10 4.06 -8.38
C ILE A 63 -6.90 5.57 -8.23
N GLU A 64 -7.00 6.34 -9.33
CA GLU A 64 -6.85 7.80 -9.30
C GLU A 64 -7.66 8.41 -8.15
N GLY A 65 -7.09 9.32 -7.38
CA GLY A 65 -7.71 9.86 -6.16
C GLY A 65 -9.11 10.44 -6.35
N ALA A 66 -9.43 10.96 -7.54
CA ALA A 66 -10.76 11.46 -7.88
C ALA A 66 -11.81 10.34 -8.06
N VAL A 67 -11.38 9.10 -8.31
CA VAL A 67 -12.20 7.89 -8.49
C VAL A 67 -12.17 7.01 -7.24
N GLY A 68 -10.97 6.69 -6.73
CA GLY A 68 -10.76 6.05 -5.42
C GLY A 68 -11.14 4.57 -5.35
N ILE A 69 -11.12 3.84 -6.47
CA ILE A 69 -11.42 2.40 -6.49
C ILE A 69 -10.12 1.62 -6.27
N PRO A 70 -9.99 0.85 -5.17
CA PRO A 70 -8.79 0.06 -4.92
C PRO A 70 -8.65 -1.07 -5.94
N ALA A 71 -7.42 -1.37 -6.33
CA ALA A 71 -7.11 -2.41 -7.31
C ALA A 71 -5.98 -3.33 -6.83
N VAL A 72 -6.00 -4.56 -7.32
CA VAL A 72 -4.90 -5.53 -7.22
C VAL A 72 -4.67 -6.12 -8.61
N ALA A 73 -3.42 -6.41 -8.94
CA ALA A 73 -3.06 -6.95 -10.25
C ALA A 73 -2.15 -8.17 -10.08
N LEU A 74 -2.31 -9.13 -10.99
CA LEU A 74 -1.36 -10.20 -11.21
C LEU A 74 -0.60 -9.87 -12.50
N ILE A 75 0.70 -9.65 -12.39
CA ILE A 75 1.55 -9.27 -13.51
C ILE A 75 2.70 -10.25 -13.60
N ASN A 76 2.94 -10.73 -14.81
CA ASN A 76 4.06 -11.60 -15.11
C ASN A 76 5.32 -10.75 -15.33
N TRP A 77 6.43 -11.14 -14.71
CA TRP A 77 7.74 -10.56 -14.99
C TRP A 77 8.85 -11.60 -14.70
N ASP A 78 9.85 -11.76 -15.57
CA ASP A 78 9.99 -11.11 -16.88
C ASP A 78 8.92 -11.57 -17.88
N ASP A 79 8.57 -10.67 -18.81
CA ASP A 79 7.71 -10.97 -19.95
C ASP A 79 8.54 -10.79 -21.23
N PRO A 80 9.25 -11.83 -21.67
CA PRO A 80 10.20 -11.72 -22.79
C PRO A 80 9.51 -11.59 -24.15
N TYR A 81 8.21 -11.88 -24.24
CA TYR A 81 7.47 -11.89 -25.50
C TYR A 81 6.56 -10.67 -25.67
N ILE A 82 6.37 -9.85 -24.62
CA ILE A 82 5.57 -8.62 -24.70
C ILE A 82 5.95 -7.76 -25.91
N HIS A 83 4.95 -7.33 -26.67
CA HIS A 83 5.09 -6.52 -27.89
C HIS A 83 5.94 -7.18 -29.01
N SER A 84 6.01 -8.51 -29.05
CA SER A 84 6.69 -9.25 -30.12
C SER A 84 5.71 -10.09 -30.95
N SER A 85 6.15 -10.54 -32.13
CA SER A 85 5.39 -11.52 -32.94
C SER A 85 5.40 -12.92 -32.34
N ASP A 86 6.20 -13.16 -31.31
CA ASP A 86 6.27 -14.45 -30.62
C ASP A 86 5.21 -14.56 -29.51
N ASP A 87 4.52 -13.48 -29.13
CA ASP A 87 3.42 -13.51 -28.14
C ASP A 87 2.20 -14.28 -28.69
N ASP A 88 2.23 -15.61 -28.52
CA ASP A 88 1.27 -16.54 -29.09
C ASP A 88 0.88 -17.66 -28.10
N LEU A 89 -0.27 -18.28 -28.33
CA LEU A 89 -0.95 -19.20 -27.41
C LEU A 89 -0.09 -20.38 -26.94
N HIS A 90 0.87 -20.80 -27.75
CA HIS A 90 1.74 -21.93 -27.42
C HIS A 90 2.78 -21.60 -26.32
N LEU A 91 2.97 -20.32 -26.00
CA LEU A 91 3.84 -19.85 -24.92
C LEU A 91 3.12 -19.69 -23.58
N ILE A 92 1.78 -19.76 -23.56
CA ILE A 92 0.99 -19.61 -22.33
C ILE A 92 1.11 -20.88 -21.47
N ASP A 93 1.64 -20.74 -20.24
CA ASP A 93 1.55 -21.81 -19.26
C ASP A 93 0.14 -21.92 -18.68
N GLN A 94 -0.59 -22.94 -19.12
CA GLN A 94 -1.94 -23.26 -18.64
C GLN A 94 -2.00 -23.49 -17.12
N THR A 95 -0.91 -23.97 -16.49
CA THR A 95 -0.87 -24.14 -15.04
C THR A 95 -0.83 -22.78 -14.34
N GLN A 96 -0.01 -21.85 -14.82
CA GLN A 96 0.02 -20.48 -14.29
C GLN A 96 -1.34 -19.80 -14.47
N LEU A 97 -1.92 -19.87 -15.67
CA LEU A 97 -3.25 -19.30 -15.95
C LEU A 97 -4.33 -19.88 -15.01
N ARG A 98 -4.31 -21.19 -14.77
CA ARG A 98 -5.23 -21.85 -13.84
C ARG A 98 -5.06 -21.35 -12.39
N ARG A 99 -3.82 -21.11 -11.96
CA ARG A 99 -3.52 -20.59 -10.62
C ARG A 99 -3.96 -19.13 -10.47
N ASN A 100 -3.72 -18.30 -11.48
CA ASN A 100 -4.18 -16.90 -11.50
C ASN A 100 -5.71 -16.83 -11.47
N ASN A 101 -6.38 -17.67 -12.27
CA ASN A 101 -7.85 -17.76 -12.29
C ASN A 101 -8.41 -18.21 -10.92
N PHE A 102 -7.80 -19.22 -10.29
CA PHE A 102 -8.22 -19.64 -8.96
C PHE A 102 -8.08 -18.51 -7.93
N LEU A 103 -6.97 -17.77 -7.96
CA LEU A 103 -6.73 -16.66 -7.04
C LEU A 103 -7.79 -15.57 -7.19
N ILE A 104 -7.93 -15.02 -8.40
CA ILE A 104 -8.88 -13.92 -8.67
C ILE A 104 -10.33 -14.38 -8.49
N GLY A 105 -10.67 -15.57 -9.01
CA GLY A 105 -12.01 -16.14 -8.88
C GLY A 105 -12.42 -16.39 -7.43
N SER A 106 -11.49 -16.85 -6.56
CA SER A 106 -11.78 -17.05 -5.14
C SER A 106 -12.06 -15.74 -4.42
N ILE A 107 -11.29 -14.69 -4.71
CA ILE A 107 -11.47 -13.36 -4.10
C ILE A 107 -12.79 -12.75 -4.56
N ALA A 108 -13.07 -12.78 -5.87
CA ALA A 108 -14.29 -12.24 -6.44
C ALA A 108 -15.53 -12.97 -5.89
N TYR A 109 -15.49 -14.31 -5.84
CA TYR A 109 -16.57 -15.11 -5.27
C TYR A 109 -16.79 -14.77 -3.80
N PHE A 110 -15.73 -14.71 -2.99
CA PHE A 110 -15.86 -14.41 -1.57
C PHE A 110 -16.42 -13.00 -1.34
N LEU A 111 -15.80 -11.97 -1.91
CA LEU A 111 -16.21 -10.57 -1.67
C LEU A 111 -17.61 -10.24 -2.23
N ALA A 112 -18.03 -10.89 -3.32
CA ALA A 112 -19.37 -10.68 -3.89
C ALA A 112 -20.49 -11.31 -3.05
N ASN A 113 -20.16 -12.29 -2.21
CA ASN A 113 -21.13 -12.97 -1.33
C ASN A 113 -20.92 -12.64 0.15
N ALA A 114 -19.93 -11.82 0.49
CA ALA A 114 -19.59 -11.51 1.86
C ALA A 114 -20.71 -10.70 2.53
N ASP A 115 -21.07 -11.08 3.74
CA ASP A 115 -22.09 -10.42 4.56
C ASP A 115 -21.60 -10.16 6.01
N ASP A 116 -22.53 -9.79 6.90
CA ASP A 116 -22.22 -9.49 8.30
C ASP A 116 -21.54 -10.67 9.03
N THR A 117 -21.82 -11.91 8.63
CA THR A 117 -21.25 -13.12 9.23
C THR A 117 -19.78 -13.34 8.87
N ASP A 118 -19.30 -12.73 7.78
CA ASP A 118 -17.90 -12.78 7.34
C ASP A 118 -17.04 -11.68 7.96
N VAL A 119 -17.64 -10.65 8.56
CA VAL A 119 -16.92 -9.52 9.18
C VAL A 119 -15.84 -9.98 10.17
N PRO A 120 -16.08 -10.93 11.08
CA PRO A 120 -15.03 -11.39 12.00
C PRO A 120 -13.79 -11.95 11.29
N LEU A 121 -13.99 -12.68 10.18
CA LEU A 121 -12.89 -13.22 9.38
C LEU A 121 -12.13 -12.11 8.66
N LEU A 122 -12.86 -11.20 8.00
CA LEU A 122 -12.29 -10.05 7.31
C LEU A 122 -11.48 -9.15 8.23
N VAL A 123 -11.98 -8.91 9.45
CA VAL A 123 -11.28 -8.12 10.48
C VAL A 123 -10.00 -8.82 10.92
N ALA A 124 -10.06 -10.13 11.21
CA ALA A 124 -8.89 -10.90 11.63
C ALA A 124 -7.79 -10.91 10.57
N GLU A 125 -8.15 -11.12 9.30
CA GLU A 125 -7.22 -11.12 8.17
C GLU A 125 -6.64 -9.71 7.96
N THR A 126 -7.48 -8.68 7.87
CA THR A 126 -7.05 -7.30 7.60
C THR A 126 -6.16 -6.76 8.70
N TYR A 127 -6.52 -6.98 9.97
CA TYR A 127 -5.68 -6.56 11.09
C TYR A 127 -4.34 -7.28 11.11
N SER A 128 -4.33 -8.61 10.90
CA SER A 128 -3.09 -9.40 11.00
C SER A 128 -2.13 -9.09 9.87
N GLN A 129 -2.61 -8.88 8.64
CA GLN A 129 -1.78 -8.42 7.53
C GLN A 129 -1.30 -6.98 7.76
N GLY A 130 -2.17 -6.10 8.23
CA GLY A 130 -1.80 -4.73 8.59
C GLY A 130 -0.73 -4.67 9.68
N ALA A 131 -0.78 -5.56 10.67
CA ALA A 131 0.24 -5.67 11.71
C ALA A 131 1.63 -6.07 11.16
N LYS A 132 1.68 -6.93 10.14
CA LYS A 132 2.94 -7.27 9.44
C LYS A 132 3.50 -6.06 8.70
N ARG A 133 2.66 -5.33 7.96
CA ARG A 133 3.06 -4.10 7.26
C ARG A 133 3.53 -3.02 8.23
N LEU A 134 2.81 -2.81 9.33
CA LEU A 134 3.21 -1.87 10.38
C LEU A 134 4.52 -2.27 11.06
N SER A 135 4.82 -3.58 11.18
CA SER A 135 6.12 -4.05 11.68
C SER A 135 7.26 -3.73 10.70
N ASN A 136 7.01 -3.82 9.38
CA ASN A 136 7.96 -3.35 8.37
C ASN A 136 8.18 -1.83 8.47
N ASP A 137 7.10 -1.05 8.60
CA ASP A 137 7.18 0.41 8.80
C ASP A 137 8.01 0.77 10.03
N LEU A 138 7.81 0.05 11.14
CA LEU A 138 8.59 0.22 12.36
C LEU A 138 10.06 -0.12 12.15
N GLN A 139 10.37 -1.21 11.44
CA GLN A 139 11.74 -1.58 11.11
C GLN A 139 12.43 -0.47 10.31
N VAL A 140 11.77 0.06 9.27
CA VAL A 140 12.29 1.17 8.44
C VAL A 140 12.49 2.42 9.29
N ALA A 141 11.53 2.76 10.16
CA ALA A 141 11.64 3.89 11.07
C ALA A 141 12.83 3.76 12.04
N MET A 142 13.07 2.56 12.60
CA MET A 142 14.23 2.29 13.45
C MET A 142 15.55 2.41 12.68
N GLN A 143 15.62 1.90 11.45
CA GLN A 143 16.79 2.05 10.58
C GLN A 143 17.08 3.53 10.27
N LEU A 144 16.04 4.34 10.05
CA LEU A 144 16.19 5.76 9.85
C LEU A 144 16.75 6.49 11.08
N LEU A 145 16.34 6.09 12.29
CA LEU A 145 16.93 6.60 13.53
C LEU A 145 18.43 6.26 13.62
N VAL A 146 18.81 5.03 13.28
CA VAL A 146 20.23 4.61 13.24
C VAL A 146 21.02 5.46 12.23
N ALA A 147 20.47 5.70 11.04
CA ALA A 147 21.11 6.53 10.02
C ALA A 147 21.20 8.01 10.41
N SER A 148 20.32 8.49 11.29
CA SER A 148 20.20 9.91 11.66
C SER A 148 20.84 10.24 13.02
N ARG A 149 21.77 9.42 13.53
CA ARG A 149 22.41 9.62 14.85
C ARG A 149 23.07 10.99 15.04
N GLY A 150 23.49 11.65 13.96
CA GLY A 150 24.06 13.00 14.01
C GLY A 150 23.02 14.13 14.13
N GLU A 151 21.75 13.83 13.84
CA GLU A 151 20.63 14.79 13.85
C GLU A 151 19.38 14.12 14.49
N PRO A 152 19.43 13.74 15.78
CA PRO A 152 18.46 12.84 16.39
C PRO A 152 17.02 13.38 16.36
N ASP A 153 16.81 14.67 16.62
CA ASP A 153 15.48 15.29 16.59
C ASP A 153 14.86 15.27 15.18
N ARG A 154 15.69 15.51 14.14
CA ARG A 154 15.27 15.42 12.75
C ARG A 154 14.98 13.97 12.37
N GLY A 155 15.80 13.04 12.83
CA GLY A 155 15.59 11.60 12.69
C GLY A 155 14.26 11.16 13.30
N TRP A 156 13.97 11.59 14.53
CA TRP A 156 12.72 11.31 15.23
C TRP A 156 11.51 11.80 14.45
N LYS A 157 11.50 13.09 14.06
CA LYS A 157 10.40 13.68 13.28
C LYS A 157 10.07 12.87 12.04
N ARG A 158 11.10 12.43 11.32
CA ARG A 158 10.95 11.67 10.07
C ARG A 158 10.52 10.22 10.33
N ALA A 159 11.07 9.57 11.35
CA ALA A 159 10.74 8.19 11.71
C ALA A 159 9.32 8.07 12.27
N SER A 160 8.87 9.04 13.09
CA SER A 160 7.52 9.04 13.66
C SER A 160 6.44 9.20 12.60
N ILE A 161 6.71 9.94 11.51
CA ILE A 161 5.78 10.07 10.37
C ILE A 161 5.48 8.69 9.75
N ILE A 162 6.48 7.83 9.58
CA ILE A 162 6.31 6.52 8.96
C ILE A 162 5.34 5.68 9.79
N VAL A 163 5.56 5.59 11.10
CA VAL A 163 4.70 4.83 12.01
C VAL A 163 3.30 5.45 12.12
N GLU A 164 3.19 6.78 12.18
CA GLU A 164 1.90 7.49 12.19
C GLU A 164 1.08 7.16 10.94
N GLN A 165 1.69 7.26 9.75
CA GLN A 165 0.99 7.02 8.49
C GLN A 165 0.67 5.53 8.29
N GLY A 166 1.55 4.62 8.71
CA GLY A 166 1.26 3.18 8.74
C GLY A 166 0.03 2.88 9.59
N MET A 167 -0.03 3.38 10.82
CA MET A 167 -1.21 3.22 11.69
C MET A 167 -2.50 3.79 11.06
N LEU A 168 -2.40 4.96 10.41
CA LEU A 168 -3.54 5.56 9.71
C LEU A 168 -3.98 4.74 8.50
N ARG A 169 -3.04 4.16 7.74
CA ARG A 169 -3.33 3.28 6.59
C ARG A 169 -4.06 2.03 7.05
N GLU A 170 -3.53 1.32 8.05
CA GLU A 170 -4.16 0.08 8.52
C GLU A 170 -5.51 0.32 9.21
N SER A 171 -5.69 1.47 9.87
CA SER A 171 -6.99 1.89 10.41
C SER A 171 -8.04 2.12 9.30
N ARG A 172 -7.63 2.73 8.17
CA ARG A 172 -8.51 2.87 6.99
C ARG A 172 -8.84 1.53 6.34
N ALA A 173 -7.89 0.60 6.30
CA ALA A 173 -8.11 -0.74 5.77
C ALA A 173 -9.20 -1.48 6.58
N LEU A 174 -9.16 -1.40 7.91
CA LEU A 174 -10.22 -1.93 8.77
C LEU A 174 -11.57 -1.24 8.53
N ASP A 175 -11.56 0.08 8.36
CA ASP A 175 -12.78 0.85 8.11
C ASP A 175 -13.45 0.45 6.80
N SER A 176 -12.68 0.01 5.79
CA SER A 176 -13.22 -0.47 4.51
C SER A 176 -14.11 -1.71 4.62
N ILE A 177 -14.01 -2.47 5.72
CA ILE A 177 -14.81 -3.67 5.97
C ILE A 177 -16.27 -3.30 6.31
N ARG A 178 -16.53 -2.07 6.75
CA ARG A 178 -17.88 -1.63 7.18
C ARG A 178 -18.96 -1.81 6.12
N VAL A 179 -18.58 -1.89 4.84
CA VAL A 179 -19.53 -2.14 3.75
C VAL A 179 -20.28 -3.46 3.90
N PHE A 180 -19.70 -4.43 4.64
CA PHE A 180 -20.30 -5.74 4.93
C PHE A 180 -20.99 -5.79 6.30
N ALA A 181 -20.86 -4.75 7.13
CA ALA A 181 -21.40 -4.75 8.48
C ALA A 181 -22.84 -4.24 8.51
N GLU A 182 -23.79 -5.09 8.87
CA GLU A 182 -25.22 -4.76 8.99
C GLU A 182 -25.62 -4.49 10.46
N GLY A 183 -24.83 -4.96 11.42
CA GLY A 183 -25.14 -4.89 12.85
C GLY A 183 -24.15 -4.11 13.73
N ASN A 184 -24.64 -3.65 14.89
CA ASN A 184 -23.82 -2.95 15.90
C ASN A 184 -22.68 -3.81 16.47
N ALA A 185 -22.80 -5.14 16.46
CA ALA A 185 -21.74 -6.03 16.96
C ALA A 185 -20.53 -6.02 16.01
N SER A 186 -20.77 -6.22 14.72
CA SER A 186 -19.77 -6.22 13.65
C SER A 186 -19.08 -4.87 13.50
N ALA A 187 -19.85 -3.78 13.57
CA ALA A 187 -19.28 -2.42 13.60
C ALA A 187 -18.36 -2.18 14.81
N ARG A 188 -18.75 -2.64 16.00
CA ARG A 188 -17.93 -2.53 17.22
C ARG A 188 -16.62 -3.31 17.11
N MET A 189 -16.64 -4.49 16.50
CA MET A 189 -15.41 -5.27 16.30
C MET A 189 -14.39 -4.51 15.43
N ILE A 190 -14.86 -3.82 14.38
CA ILE A 190 -14.00 -2.96 13.55
C ILE A 190 -13.43 -1.81 14.39
N ASP A 191 -14.26 -1.15 15.20
CA ASP A 191 -13.83 -0.05 16.08
C ASP A 191 -12.81 -0.49 17.14
N ASP A 192 -13.03 -1.65 17.76
CA ASP A 192 -12.12 -2.22 18.75
C ASP A 192 -10.75 -2.51 18.14
N MET A 193 -10.69 -3.11 16.95
CA MET A 193 -9.42 -3.39 16.29
C MET A 193 -8.72 -2.10 15.80
N LYS A 194 -9.47 -1.08 15.37
CA LYS A 194 -8.90 0.25 15.08
C LYS A 194 -8.32 0.89 16.34
N ASN A 195 -9.00 0.75 17.48
CA ASN A 195 -8.50 1.23 18.77
C ASN A 195 -7.24 0.47 19.21
N MET A 196 -7.14 -0.83 18.93
CA MET A 196 -5.92 -1.60 19.17
C MET A 196 -4.74 -1.10 18.33
N ILE A 197 -4.96 -0.71 17.06
CA ILE A 197 -3.91 -0.06 16.27
C ILE A 197 -3.54 1.29 16.88
N ALA A 198 -4.53 2.13 17.20
CA ALA A 198 -4.31 3.48 17.72
C ALA A 198 -3.56 3.51 19.06
N THR A 199 -3.86 2.55 19.95
CA THR A 199 -3.22 2.38 21.27
C THR A 199 -2.07 1.38 21.25
N GLY A 200 -1.73 0.85 20.08
CA GLY A 200 -0.75 -0.21 19.90
C GLY A 200 0.69 0.20 20.24
N GLY A 201 1.55 -0.81 20.32
CA GLY A 201 2.93 -0.68 20.79
C GLY A 201 3.88 0.09 19.86
N ALA A 202 3.61 0.17 18.54
CA ALA A 202 4.58 0.63 17.55
C ALA A 202 5.17 2.03 17.84
N LYS A 203 4.35 3.00 18.25
CA LYS A 203 4.84 4.34 18.66
C LYS A 203 5.72 4.27 19.90
N GLY A 204 5.32 3.47 20.89
CA GLY A 204 6.07 3.27 22.14
C GLY A 204 7.38 2.52 21.91
N GLU A 205 7.37 1.52 21.03
CA GLU A 205 8.55 0.75 20.61
C GLU A 205 9.56 1.63 19.89
N LEU A 206 9.11 2.48 18.96
CA LEU A 206 9.98 3.46 18.29
C LEU A 206 10.57 4.46 19.30
N ALA A 207 9.75 4.99 20.22
CA ALA A 207 10.21 5.90 21.27
C ALA A 207 11.25 5.25 22.18
N LYS A 208 11.02 3.99 22.60
CA LYS A 208 11.98 3.22 23.41
C LYS A 208 13.29 3.00 22.66
N PHE A 209 13.22 2.64 21.39
CA PHE A 209 14.40 2.45 20.55
C PHE A 209 15.18 3.76 20.38
N TYR A 210 14.49 4.89 20.15
CA TYR A 210 15.11 6.22 20.15
C TYR A 210 15.88 6.49 21.45
N SER A 211 15.25 6.23 22.61
CA SER A 211 15.89 6.48 23.90
C SER A 211 17.12 5.61 24.13
N GLN A 212 17.09 4.35 23.69
CA GLN A 212 18.25 3.45 23.75
C GLN A 212 19.38 3.93 22.84
N LEU A 213 19.05 4.54 21.69
CA LEU A 213 20.02 5.00 20.71
C LEU A 213 20.70 6.31 21.14
N ASN A 214 19.95 7.23 21.74
CA ASN A 214 20.37 8.61 21.99
C ASN A 214 20.57 8.96 23.48
N GLY A 215 20.26 8.02 24.40
CA GLY A 215 20.39 8.24 25.84
C GLY A 215 19.40 9.25 26.43
N SER A 216 18.41 9.69 25.66
CA SER A 216 17.41 10.70 26.03
C SER A 216 16.05 10.38 25.42
N SER A 217 14.97 10.84 26.05
CA SER A 217 13.63 10.68 25.49
C SER A 217 13.46 11.44 24.18
N PRO A 218 12.62 10.95 23.25
CA PRO A 218 12.33 11.70 22.03
C PRO A 218 11.65 13.04 22.32
N PRO A 219 11.81 14.04 21.43
CA PRO A 219 11.07 15.29 21.52
C PRO A 219 9.56 15.06 21.66
N GLN A 220 8.94 15.65 22.68
CA GLN A 220 7.48 15.56 22.90
C GLN A 220 6.69 16.37 21.87
N THR A 221 7.28 17.46 21.37
CA THR A 221 6.67 18.34 20.37
C THR A 221 7.57 18.41 19.16
N LEU A 222 7.00 18.14 17.98
CA LEU A 222 7.69 18.31 16.71
C LEU A 222 7.51 19.75 16.24
N THR A 223 8.56 20.56 16.32
CA THR A 223 8.51 21.93 15.80
C THR A 223 8.36 21.90 14.28
N MET A 224 7.34 22.60 13.79
CA MET A 224 7.15 22.79 12.35
C MET A 224 8.01 23.96 11.86
N THR A 225 8.64 23.77 10.70
CA THR A 225 9.26 24.86 9.96
C THR A 225 8.19 25.79 9.39
N ASP A 226 8.57 26.98 8.95
CA ASP A 226 7.63 27.92 8.34
C ASP A 226 6.96 27.32 7.08
N SER A 227 7.71 26.57 6.27
CA SER A 227 7.17 25.89 5.08
C SER A 227 6.18 24.79 5.45
N GLU A 228 6.45 23.99 6.48
CA GLU A 228 5.52 22.97 6.96
C GLU A 228 4.25 23.61 7.52
N ARG A 229 4.40 24.70 8.29
CA ARG A 229 3.26 25.45 8.83
C ARG A 229 2.40 26.01 7.68
N ALA A 230 3.02 26.64 6.68
CA ALA A 230 2.30 27.14 5.51
C ALA A 230 1.58 26.01 4.75
N ALA A 231 2.22 24.85 4.58
CA ALA A 231 1.61 23.69 3.93
C ALA A 231 0.45 23.09 4.74
N SER A 232 0.51 23.14 6.07
CA SER A 232 -0.55 22.63 6.95
C SER A 232 -1.85 23.43 6.90
N LEU A 233 -1.80 24.67 6.39
CA LEU A 233 -2.95 25.55 6.24
C LEU A 233 -3.69 25.39 4.92
N LYS A 234 -3.18 24.56 3.99
CA LYS A 234 -3.74 24.38 2.65
C LYS A 234 -4.39 23.02 2.52
N VAL A 235 -5.70 22.96 2.31
CA VAL A 235 -6.43 21.69 2.11
C VAL A 235 -6.93 21.59 0.65
N PRO A 236 -6.34 20.75 -0.20
CA PRO A 236 -6.80 20.54 -1.56
C PRO A 236 -8.00 19.62 -1.61
N SER A 237 -8.88 19.83 -2.58
CA SER A 237 -10.00 18.95 -2.92
C SER A 237 -10.06 18.75 -4.43
N ASN A 238 -10.48 17.56 -4.87
CA ASN A 238 -10.78 17.32 -6.29
C ASN A 238 -11.89 18.26 -6.77
N VAL A 239 -11.84 18.67 -8.05
CA VAL A 239 -12.95 19.39 -8.68
C VAL A 239 -14.19 18.51 -8.81
N ALA A 240 -15.36 19.12 -8.99
CA ALA A 240 -16.65 18.46 -8.85
C ALA A 240 -16.93 17.33 -9.86
N THR A 241 -16.34 17.35 -11.05
CA THR A 241 -16.59 16.34 -12.09
C THR A 241 -15.29 15.70 -12.56
N LEU A 242 -15.36 14.40 -12.87
CA LEU A 242 -14.22 13.65 -13.43
C LEU A 242 -13.78 14.23 -14.78
N GLU A 243 -14.73 14.70 -15.59
CA GLU A 243 -14.42 15.37 -16.86
C GLU A 243 -13.52 16.59 -16.66
N ALA A 244 -13.93 17.51 -15.76
CA ALA A 244 -13.12 18.69 -15.47
C ALA A 244 -11.78 18.31 -14.84
N TYR A 245 -11.77 17.31 -13.96
CA TYR A 245 -10.57 16.80 -13.32
C TYR A 245 -9.54 16.32 -14.35
N PHE A 246 -9.92 15.37 -15.22
CA PHE A 246 -8.99 14.80 -16.20
C PHE A 246 -8.62 15.79 -17.30
N ALA A 247 -9.54 16.65 -17.74
CA ALA A 247 -9.24 17.70 -18.71
C ALA A 247 -8.15 18.65 -18.21
N ASN A 248 -8.17 18.98 -16.91
CA ASN A 248 -7.23 19.92 -16.30
C ASN A 248 -5.96 19.25 -15.76
N ARG A 249 -6.06 18.05 -15.19
CA ARG A 249 -4.91 17.30 -14.65
C ARG A 249 -3.88 17.01 -15.74
N ASN A 250 -4.33 16.69 -16.94
CA ASN A 250 -3.45 16.45 -18.08
C ASN A 250 -2.71 17.72 -18.56
N ASN A 251 -3.15 18.91 -18.13
CA ASN A 251 -2.48 20.18 -18.41
C ASN A 251 -1.46 20.57 -17.32
N VAL A 252 -1.37 19.82 -16.22
CA VAL A 252 -0.33 20.06 -15.21
C VAL A 252 1.02 19.71 -15.84
N PRO A 253 1.97 20.65 -15.91
CA PRO A 253 3.23 20.39 -16.60
C PRO A 253 4.04 19.34 -15.84
N ALA A 254 4.66 18.40 -16.56
CA ALA A 254 5.49 17.35 -15.94
C ALA A 254 6.63 17.92 -15.08
N SER A 255 7.10 19.14 -15.36
CA SER A 255 8.09 19.84 -14.53
C SER A 255 7.59 20.16 -13.12
N ALA A 256 6.27 20.21 -12.89
CA ALA A 256 5.68 20.40 -11.56
C ALA A 256 5.93 19.21 -10.63
N ASN A 257 6.27 18.03 -11.16
CA ASN A 257 6.67 16.89 -10.35
C ASN A 257 8.00 17.12 -9.62
N GLY A 258 8.79 18.12 -10.03
CA GLY A 258 10.11 18.38 -9.47
C GLY A 258 10.99 17.13 -9.58
N LYS A 259 11.38 16.58 -8.42
CA LYS A 259 12.17 15.35 -8.32
C LYS A 259 11.37 14.11 -7.89
N LEU A 260 10.05 14.21 -7.77
CA LEU A 260 9.21 13.07 -7.41
C LEU A 260 9.33 11.98 -8.48
N HIS A 261 9.47 10.75 -8.01
CA HIS A 261 9.24 9.58 -8.85
C HIS A 261 7.81 9.61 -9.40
N GLY A 262 7.60 9.14 -10.63
CA GLY A 262 6.27 9.17 -11.28
C GLY A 262 5.17 8.52 -10.43
N LEU A 263 5.45 7.37 -9.83
CA LEU A 263 4.54 6.70 -8.89
C LEU A 263 4.19 7.58 -7.67
N MET A 264 5.16 8.31 -7.12
CA MET A 264 4.92 9.19 -5.96
C MET A 264 4.18 10.46 -6.36
N ALA A 265 4.40 10.97 -7.58
CA ALA A 265 3.59 12.06 -8.12
C ALA A 265 2.11 11.63 -8.28
N SER A 266 1.85 10.41 -8.75
CA SER A 266 0.50 9.84 -8.78
C SER A 266 -0.09 9.68 -7.38
N GLU A 267 0.70 9.18 -6.41
CA GLU A 267 0.24 9.06 -5.01
C GLU A 267 -0.12 10.41 -4.38
N VAL A 268 0.56 11.51 -4.73
CA VAL A 268 0.18 12.86 -4.27
C VAL A 268 -1.28 13.16 -4.63
N TYR A 269 -1.73 12.84 -5.86
CA TYR A 269 -3.13 13.00 -6.26
C TYR A 269 -4.06 12.02 -5.53
N ASN A 270 -3.62 10.77 -5.31
CA ASN A 270 -4.41 9.74 -4.62
C ASN A 270 -4.74 10.11 -3.17
N PHE A 271 -3.87 10.87 -2.50
CA PHE A 271 -4.12 11.34 -1.13
C PHE A 271 -4.99 12.59 -1.02
N VAL A 272 -5.37 13.23 -2.13
CA VAL A 272 -6.27 14.40 -2.13
C VAL A 272 -7.71 13.96 -1.87
N ASP A 273 -8.21 14.28 -0.67
CA ASP A 273 -9.54 13.87 -0.20
C ASP A 273 -10.39 15.03 0.35
N GLY A 274 -9.93 16.27 0.21
CA GLY A 274 -10.58 17.45 0.78
C GLY A 274 -10.48 17.58 2.30
N ARG A 275 -9.65 16.75 2.95
CA ARG A 275 -9.45 16.76 4.40
C ARG A 275 -7.98 16.90 4.78
N ARG A 276 -7.08 16.21 4.06
CA ARG A 276 -5.63 16.28 4.30
C ARG A 276 -5.08 17.62 3.85
N SER A 277 -4.27 18.25 4.69
CA SER A 277 -3.48 19.40 4.25
C SER A 277 -2.37 18.99 3.27
N TYR A 278 -1.72 19.94 2.61
CA TYR A 278 -0.52 19.66 1.80
C TYR A 278 0.55 18.95 2.65
N PHE A 279 0.68 19.34 3.92
CA PHE A 279 1.62 18.71 4.82
C PHE A 279 1.22 17.26 5.18
N ASP A 280 -0.08 16.99 5.35
CA ASP A 280 -0.55 15.62 5.60
C ASP A 280 -0.37 14.72 4.37
N ILE A 281 -0.60 15.26 3.16
CA ILE A 281 -0.33 14.55 1.90
C ILE A 281 1.17 14.24 1.78
N TYR A 282 2.03 15.23 2.05
CA TYR A 282 3.48 15.00 2.08
C TYR A 282 3.85 13.88 3.06
N LYS A 283 3.34 13.90 4.30
CA LYS A 283 3.61 12.85 5.29
C LYS A 283 3.22 11.47 4.74
N ALA A 284 2.04 11.35 4.14
CA ALA A 284 1.53 10.09 3.60
C ALA A 284 2.42 9.55 2.47
N VAL A 285 2.71 10.38 1.44
CA VAL A 285 3.55 9.99 0.30
C VAL A 285 4.99 9.69 0.74
N TYR A 286 5.52 10.48 1.68
CA TYR A 286 6.84 10.26 2.26
C TYR A 286 6.95 8.92 2.99
N ALA A 287 5.91 8.53 3.73
CA ALA A 287 5.88 7.26 4.44
C ALA A 287 5.84 6.07 3.46
N GLU A 288 5.00 6.13 2.42
CA GLU A 288 4.94 5.08 1.38
C GLU A 288 6.28 4.94 0.63
N ALA A 289 6.88 6.07 0.24
CA ALA A 289 8.18 6.07 -0.45
C ALA A 289 9.28 5.42 0.39
N LEU A 290 9.35 5.73 1.69
CA LEU A 290 10.35 5.14 2.57
C LEU A 290 10.09 3.69 2.93
N ALA A 291 8.83 3.30 3.13
CA ALA A 291 8.47 1.93 3.42
C ALA A 291 8.81 0.99 2.24
N GLY A 292 8.61 1.45 0.99
CA GLY A 292 9.03 0.74 -0.22
C GLY A 292 10.52 0.89 -0.56
N GLY A 293 11.14 1.96 -0.08
CA GLY A 293 12.56 2.25 -0.24
C GLY A 293 12.88 3.21 -1.39
N ASN A 294 13.86 4.08 -1.16
CA ASN A 294 14.25 5.14 -2.12
C ASN A 294 14.74 4.63 -3.47
N TRP A 295 15.25 3.40 -3.54
CA TRP A 295 15.62 2.78 -4.82
C TRP A 295 14.40 2.61 -5.73
N TYR A 296 13.25 2.31 -5.13
CA TYR A 296 12.03 2.00 -5.86
C TYR A 296 11.17 3.24 -6.11
N TYR A 297 11.06 4.13 -5.12
CA TYR A 297 10.16 5.29 -5.17
C TYR A 297 10.85 6.65 -5.17
N GLY A 298 12.18 6.69 -5.23
CA GLY A 298 12.93 7.94 -5.14
C GLY A 298 12.81 8.61 -3.78
N THR A 299 13.23 9.89 -3.71
CA THR A 299 13.13 10.70 -2.49
C THR A 299 11.94 11.64 -2.61
N VAL A 300 11.13 11.72 -1.55
CA VAL A 300 10.00 12.64 -1.46
C VAL A 300 10.37 13.82 -0.57
N THR A 301 10.20 15.04 -1.07
CA THR A 301 10.39 16.27 -0.30
C THR A 301 9.08 17.05 -0.19
N LEU A 302 8.96 17.88 0.86
CA LEU A 302 7.81 18.78 0.99
C LEU A 302 7.73 19.77 -0.17
N GLU A 303 8.86 20.26 -0.65
CA GLU A 303 8.94 21.22 -1.75
C GLU A 303 8.31 20.64 -3.03
N ASP A 304 8.68 19.41 -3.41
CA ASP A 304 8.15 18.79 -4.63
C ASP A 304 6.64 18.51 -4.51
N VAL A 305 6.17 18.03 -3.35
CA VAL A 305 4.73 17.77 -3.11
C VAL A 305 3.92 19.06 -3.16
N VAL A 306 4.41 20.13 -2.50
CA VAL A 306 3.77 21.45 -2.53
C VAL A 306 3.78 22.03 -3.94
N GLY A 307 4.88 21.87 -4.68
CA GLY A 307 5.02 22.30 -6.07
C GLY A 307 3.96 21.67 -6.96
N LEU A 308 3.83 20.34 -6.90
CA LEU A 308 2.84 19.58 -7.67
C LEU A 308 1.40 20.00 -7.34
N LEU A 309 1.06 20.10 -6.04
CA LEU A 309 -0.28 20.48 -5.61
C LEU A 309 -0.64 21.93 -5.99
N ASN A 310 0.30 22.88 -5.86
CA ASN A 310 0.07 24.25 -6.31
C ASN A 310 -0.18 24.30 -7.83
N ALA A 311 0.63 23.60 -8.63
CA ALA A 311 0.46 23.55 -10.07
C ALA A 311 -0.88 22.91 -10.47
N ALA A 312 -1.34 21.89 -9.74
CA ALA A 312 -2.64 21.27 -9.95
C ALA A 312 -3.81 22.20 -9.60
N VAL A 313 -3.66 23.04 -8.57
CA VAL A 313 -4.64 24.10 -8.26
C VAL A 313 -4.64 25.19 -9.34
N GLU A 314 -3.47 25.62 -9.81
CA GLU A 314 -3.34 26.61 -10.89
C GLU A 314 -3.97 26.11 -12.21
N ALA A 315 -3.75 24.83 -12.54
CA ALA A 315 -4.37 24.16 -13.67
C ALA A 315 -5.88 23.93 -13.49
N LYS A 316 -6.44 24.21 -12.30
CA LYS A 316 -7.84 23.95 -11.92
C LYS A 316 -8.22 22.46 -11.96
N ALA A 317 -7.25 21.57 -11.79
CA ALA A 317 -7.50 20.16 -11.53
C ALA A 317 -7.94 19.93 -10.08
N LEU A 318 -7.45 20.77 -9.17
CA LEU A 318 -7.80 20.80 -7.76
C LEU A 318 -8.35 22.17 -7.37
N THR A 319 -9.08 22.20 -6.26
CA THR A 319 -9.48 23.42 -5.56
C THR A 319 -8.80 23.48 -4.21
N LEU A 320 -8.64 24.68 -3.65
CA LEU A 320 -8.02 24.89 -2.35
C LEU A 320 -9.05 25.48 -1.38
N LYS A 321 -9.16 24.87 -0.20
CA LYS A 321 -9.88 25.41 0.96
C LYS A 321 -8.90 26.00 1.95
#